data_AF-A0A5N4AB36-F1
#
_entry.id   AF-A0A5N4AB36-F1
#
_cell.length_a   1.000
_cell.length_b   1.000
_cell.length_c   1.000
_cell.angle_alpha   90.00
_cell.angle_beta   90.00
_cell.angle_gamma   90.00
#
_symmetry.space_group_name_H-M   'P 1'
#
loop_
_entity.id
_entity.type
_entity.pdbx_description
1 polymer ?
#
loop_
_entity_poly.entity_id
_entity_poly.type
_entity_poly.pdbx_seq_one_letter_code
_entity_poly.pdbx_strand_id
1 'polypeptide(L)'
;MFLQQNSSCAKTGSQARKSRTFFSLQMDIHLMRLCVEHNPYQLCKNQWDLILADMKETFNVEFLLRTLKERANKLVDKYQQEQLQYKTGTEKEHTELGNLLEVVVAYIDASNVPITRTTNADSRSADEDETDNSNVVSTPQLKTARPRATAANVEKHTADMERDELLNQTEDTAPGPITVRKKRSALLPEDELIKRKQEQDYDIEVKKLKLEERKMEIEYDLQQQKATLEREKLEVEKEKIRITEEENKRRDVQQQQMHELLMLLAKK
;
A
#
# COMPACT_ATOMS: atom_id res chain seq x y z
N MET A 1 6.87 -15.31 73.83
CA MET A 1 5.75 -14.65 73.11
C MET A 1 6.20 -14.41 71.69
N PHE A 2 5.77 -15.23 70.72
CA PHE A 2 6.00 -15.01 69.29
C PHE A 2 4.66 -14.69 68.66
N LEU A 3 4.52 -13.46 68.15
CA LEU A 3 3.34 -13.03 67.39
C LEU A 3 3.53 -13.47 65.94
N GLN A 4 2.79 -14.52 65.58
CA GLN A 4 2.73 -15.08 64.24
C GLN A 4 1.78 -14.21 63.40
N GLN A 5 2.33 -13.34 62.53
CA GLN A 5 1.54 -12.57 61.58
C GLN A 5 1.21 -13.45 60.36
N ASN A 6 -0.04 -13.88 60.28
CA ASN A 6 -0.58 -14.56 59.11
C ASN A 6 -0.91 -13.52 58.02
N SER A 7 0.04 -13.26 57.14
CA SER A 7 -0.19 -12.52 55.90
C SER A 7 -0.93 -13.41 54.89
N SER A 8 -2.27 -13.33 54.93
CA SER A 8 -3.17 -13.94 53.93
C SER A 8 -2.98 -13.22 52.59
N CYS A 9 -2.15 -13.80 51.72
CA CYS A 9 -2.02 -13.39 50.32
C CYS A 9 -3.19 -13.99 49.54
N ALA A 10 -4.32 -13.27 49.52
CA ALA A 10 -5.44 -13.59 48.65
C ALA A 10 -5.05 -13.31 47.19
N LYS A 11 -4.56 -14.33 46.50
CA LYS A 11 -4.43 -14.33 45.03
C LYS A 11 -5.83 -14.45 44.43
N THR A 12 -6.50 -13.32 44.21
CA THR A 12 -7.65 -13.25 43.32
C THR A 12 -7.16 -13.39 41.89
N GLY A 13 -6.95 -14.63 41.46
CA GLY A 13 -6.76 -14.99 40.06
C GLY A 13 -8.07 -14.83 39.31
N SER A 14 -8.48 -13.59 39.06
CA SER A 14 -9.45 -13.30 38.02
C SER A 14 -8.74 -13.57 36.69
N GLN A 15 -8.88 -14.78 36.17
CA GLN A 15 -8.60 -15.08 34.78
C GLN A 15 -9.64 -14.33 33.94
N ALA A 16 -9.43 -13.02 33.80
CA ALA A 16 -10.07 -12.22 32.79
C ALA A 16 -9.78 -12.91 31.46
N ARG A 17 -10.80 -13.54 30.88
CA ARG A 17 -10.73 -14.11 29.54
C ARG A 17 -10.22 -12.98 28.66
N LYS A 18 -9.00 -13.15 28.11
CA LYS A 18 -8.37 -12.17 27.23
C LYS A 18 -9.34 -11.89 26.09
N SER A 19 -10.11 -10.81 26.21
CA SER A 19 -11.00 -10.37 25.16
C SER A 19 -10.11 -10.05 23.98
N ARG A 20 -10.45 -10.62 22.82
CA ARG A 20 -9.77 -10.29 21.57
C ARG A 20 -9.97 -8.79 21.37
N THR A 21 -8.88 -8.01 21.38
CA THR A 21 -8.95 -6.57 21.08
C THR A 21 -9.44 -6.42 19.65
N PHE A 22 -10.59 -5.76 19.48
CA PHE A 22 -11.16 -5.43 18.19
C PHE A 22 -10.63 -4.06 17.74
N PHE A 23 -10.12 -3.98 16.51
CA PHE A 23 -9.68 -2.72 15.91
C PHE A 23 -10.82 -2.13 15.08
N SER A 24 -11.21 -0.90 15.42
CA SER A 24 -12.12 -0.10 14.60
C SER A 24 -11.34 0.66 13.52
N LEU A 25 -12.05 1.15 12.49
CA LEU A 25 -11.43 1.98 11.46
C LEU A 25 -10.75 3.23 12.03
N GLN A 26 -11.34 3.87 13.04
CA GLN A 26 -10.74 5.04 13.68
C GLN A 26 -9.46 4.69 14.46
N MET A 27 -9.40 3.52 15.10
CA MET A 27 -8.17 3.03 15.72
C MET A 27 -7.08 2.76 14.68
N ASP A 28 -7.45 2.19 13.53
CA ASP A 28 -6.50 1.95 12.44
C ASP A 28 -5.95 3.25 11.85
N ILE A 29 -6.81 4.26 11.61
CA ILE A 29 -6.39 5.59 11.15
C ILE A 29 -5.44 6.22 12.16
N HIS A 30 -5.80 6.23 13.44
CA HIS A 30 -4.96 6.81 14.49
C HIS A 30 -3.62 6.07 14.61
N LEU A 31 -3.62 4.74 14.59
CA LEU A 31 -2.41 3.93 14.57
C LEU A 31 -1.50 4.29 13.38
N MET A 32 -2.06 4.46 12.19
CA MET A 32 -1.27 4.84 11.01
C MET A 32 -0.73 6.27 11.10
N ARG A 33 -1.47 7.22 11.68
CA ARG A 33 -0.94 8.57 11.96
C ARG A 33 0.28 8.53 12.89
N LEU A 34 0.20 7.77 13.98
CA LEU A 34 1.33 7.58 14.89
C LEU A 34 2.52 6.89 14.22
N CYS A 35 2.27 5.92 13.33
CA CYS A 35 3.33 5.32 12.51
C CYS A 35 4.00 6.34 11.58
N VAL A 36 3.23 7.29 11.02
CA VAL A 36 3.78 8.35 10.16
C VAL A 36 4.61 9.34 10.97
N GLU A 37 4.13 9.73 12.16
CA GLU A 37 4.77 10.70 13.05
C GLU A 37 6.08 10.17 13.66
N HIS A 38 6.04 8.96 14.22
CA HIS A 38 7.17 8.37 14.92
C HIS A 38 8.08 7.53 14.02
N ASN A 39 7.61 7.12 12.84
CA ASN A 39 8.34 6.28 11.91
C ASN A 39 9.03 5.07 12.60
N PRO A 40 8.26 4.10 13.08
CA PRO A 40 8.78 2.99 13.87
C PRO A 40 9.50 1.92 13.02
N TYR A 41 9.58 2.13 11.70
CA TYR A 41 10.25 1.26 10.73
C TYR A 41 11.71 1.65 10.50
N GLN A 42 12.18 2.77 11.06
CA GLN A 42 13.61 3.11 11.02
C GLN A 42 14.43 2.14 11.87
N LEU A 43 15.38 1.47 11.23
CA LEU A 43 16.27 0.45 11.83
C LEU A 43 16.97 0.89 13.12
N CYS A 44 17.20 2.19 13.31
CA CYS A 44 17.98 2.72 14.43
C CYS A 44 17.16 3.06 15.68
N LYS A 45 15.81 3.10 15.62
CA LYS A 45 14.97 3.51 16.75
C LYS A 45 13.68 2.70 16.81
N ASN A 46 13.56 1.81 17.80
CA ASN A 46 12.31 1.12 18.11
C ASN A 46 11.34 2.10 18.79
N GLN A 47 10.59 2.89 18.01
CA GLN A 47 9.63 3.88 18.54
C GLN A 47 8.26 3.29 18.88
N TRP A 48 8.11 1.97 18.81
CA TRP A 48 6.83 1.30 19.05
C TRP A 48 6.31 1.47 20.48
N ASP A 49 7.18 1.73 21.46
CA ASP A 49 6.77 1.95 22.85
C ASP A 49 6.04 3.29 23.03
N LEU A 50 6.40 4.32 22.24
CA LEU A 50 5.70 5.61 22.21
C LEU A 50 4.30 5.44 21.62
N ILE A 51 4.22 4.76 20.48
CA ILE A 51 2.94 4.43 19.81
C ILE A 51 2.02 3.65 20.74
N LEU A 52 2.57 2.72 21.53
CA LEU A 52 1.80 1.95 22.50
C LEU A 52 1.23 2.83 23.62
N ALA A 53 2.03 3.77 24.15
CA ALA A 53 1.60 4.70 25.19
C ALA A 53 0.45 5.58 24.69
N ASP A 54 0.59 6.18 23.51
CA ASP A 54 -0.41 7.08 22.91
C ASP A 54 -1.72 6.35 22.57
N MET A 55 -1.62 5.12 22.03
CA MET A 55 -2.80 4.28 21.77
C MET A 55 -3.56 3.95 23.05
N LYS A 56 -2.83 3.70 24.16
CA LYS A 56 -3.43 3.42 25.47
C LYS A 56 -4.12 4.66 26.03
N GLU A 57 -3.49 5.82 25.92
CA GLU A 57 -4.05 7.09 26.40
C GLU A 57 -5.31 7.48 25.62
N THR A 58 -5.27 7.40 24.29
CA THR A 58 -6.35 7.87 23.42
C THR A 58 -7.61 7.03 23.52
N PHE A 59 -7.48 5.69 23.53
CA PHE A 59 -8.63 4.78 23.50
C PHE A 59 -8.96 4.16 24.86
N ASN A 60 -8.13 4.37 25.87
CA ASN A 60 -8.26 3.75 27.19
C ASN A 60 -8.40 2.21 27.12
N VAL A 61 -7.69 1.59 26.16
CA VAL A 61 -7.65 0.14 25.94
C VAL A 61 -6.22 -0.34 26.11
N GLU A 62 -6.05 -1.47 26.80
CA GLU A 62 -4.74 -2.10 26.93
C GLU A 62 -4.41 -2.92 25.68
N PHE A 63 -3.40 -2.46 24.94
CA PHE A 63 -2.86 -3.18 23.79
C PHE A 63 -1.57 -3.90 24.17
N LEU A 64 -1.31 -5.03 23.51
CA LEU A 64 0.02 -5.63 23.50
C LEU A 64 0.81 -5.03 22.33
N LEU A 65 2.08 -4.68 22.57
CA LEU A 65 2.99 -4.16 21.54
C LEU A 65 3.00 -5.03 20.28
N ARG A 66 3.04 -6.35 20.48
CA ARG A 66 2.99 -7.35 19.40
C ARG A 66 1.73 -7.22 18.55
N THR A 67 0.57 -6.99 19.17
CA THR A 67 -0.71 -6.88 18.47
C THR A 67 -0.78 -5.61 17.62
N LEU A 68 -0.23 -4.49 18.10
CA LEU A 68 -0.13 -3.26 17.30
C LEU A 68 0.78 -3.44 16.08
N LYS A 69 1.96 -4.06 16.27
CA LYS A 69 2.88 -4.40 15.18
C LYS A 69 2.23 -5.29 14.13
N GLU A 70 1.60 -6.37 14.56
CA GLU A 70 0.90 -7.30 13.67
C GLU A 70 -0.26 -6.60 12.94
N ARG A 71 -1.00 -5.71 13.60
CA ARG A 71 -2.09 -4.96 12.98
C ARG A 71 -1.58 -3.98 11.92
N ALA A 72 -0.54 -3.21 12.24
CA ALA A 72 0.07 -2.27 11.31
C ALA A 72 0.61 -2.98 10.05
N ASN A 73 1.36 -4.07 10.23
CA ASN A 73 1.89 -4.84 9.10
C ASN A 73 0.76 -5.43 8.24
N LYS A 74 -0.31 -5.98 8.85
CA LYS A 74 -1.47 -6.47 8.10
C LYS A 74 -2.16 -5.38 7.27
N LEU A 75 -2.23 -4.14 7.77
CA LEU A 75 -2.81 -3.03 7.02
C LEU A 75 -1.93 -2.65 5.83
N VAL A 76 -0.62 -2.62 6.02
CA VAL A 76 0.37 -2.39 4.96
C VAL A 76 0.31 -3.48 3.89
N ASP A 77 0.32 -4.76 4.28
CA ASP A 77 0.27 -5.90 3.38
C ASP A 77 -1.01 -5.87 2.54
N LYS A 78 -2.16 -5.63 3.19
CA LYS A 78 -3.46 -5.52 2.53
C LYS A 78 -3.46 -4.38 1.52
N TYR A 79 -2.92 -3.21 1.89
CA TYR A 79 -2.81 -2.07 1.00
C TYR A 79 -1.92 -2.36 -0.22
N GLN A 80 -0.77 -3.01 -0.03
CA GLN A 80 0.11 -3.40 -1.14
C GLN A 80 -0.57 -4.41 -2.08
N GLN A 81 -1.30 -5.39 -1.54
CA GLN A 81 -2.09 -6.34 -2.32
C GLN A 81 -3.18 -5.64 -3.13
N GLU A 82 -3.93 -4.73 -2.53
CA GLU A 82 -4.93 -3.93 -3.22
C GLU A 82 -4.27 -3.05 -4.30
N GLN A 83 -3.14 -2.39 -4.03
CA GLN A 83 -2.44 -1.60 -5.05
C GLN A 83 -2.00 -2.45 -6.25
N LEU A 84 -1.66 -3.73 -6.07
CA LEU A 84 -1.41 -4.64 -7.19
C LEU A 84 -2.67 -4.94 -8.01
N GLN A 85 -3.83 -5.04 -7.35
CA GLN A 85 -5.12 -5.29 -8.01
C GLN A 85 -5.67 -4.06 -8.76
N TYR A 86 -5.42 -2.86 -8.26
CA TYR A 86 -5.96 -1.60 -8.80
C TYR A 86 -5.05 -0.90 -9.84
N LYS A 87 -3.86 -1.43 -10.17
CA LYS A 87 -3.09 -0.97 -11.35
C LYS A 87 -3.87 -1.14 -12.68
N THR A 88 -5.00 -1.82 -12.65
CA THR A 88 -6.03 -1.90 -13.69
C THR A 88 -7.11 -0.82 -13.49
N GLY A 89 -6.77 0.43 -13.78
CA GLY A 89 -7.68 1.41 -14.41
C GLY A 89 -8.97 1.83 -13.71
N THR A 90 -9.02 1.97 -12.39
CA THR A 90 -10.16 2.62 -11.70
C THR A 90 -9.67 3.70 -10.74
N GLU A 91 -10.25 4.91 -10.82
CA GLU A 91 -9.99 6.02 -9.90
C GLU A 91 -10.27 5.56 -8.47
N LYS A 92 -9.24 5.60 -7.61
CA LYS A 92 -9.41 5.35 -6.19
C LYS A 92 -9.87 6.62 -5.51
N GLU A 93 -11.01 6.55 -4.84
CA GLU A 93 -11.28 7.44 -3.72
C GLU A 93 -10.22 7.18 -2.65
N HIS A 94 -9.29 8.11 -2.51
CA HIS A 94 -8.24 8.05 -1.50
C HIS A 94 -8.86 8.31 -0.13
N THR A 95 -9.25 7.24 0.57
CA THR A 95 -9.58 7.32 1.99
C THR A 95 -8.37 7.82 2.78
N GLU A 96 -8.59 8.58 3.85
CA GLU A 96 -7.51 9.12 4.69
C GLU A 96 -6.49 8.05 5.11
N LEU A 97 -6.98 6.85 5.43
CA LEU A 97 -6.16 5.69 5.75
C LEU A 97 -5.22 5.29 4.61
N GLY A 98 -5.69 5.34 3.36
CA GLY A 98 -4.90 5.04 2.17
C GLY A 98 -3.71 6.00 2.00
N ASN A 99 -3.92 7.30 2.22
CA ASN A 99 -2.84 8.30 2.16
C ASN A 99 -1.78 8.05 3.24
N LEU A 100 -2.21 7.71 4.46
CA LEU A 100 -1.28 7.39 5.54
C LEU A 100 -0.49 6.11 5.23
N LEU A 101 -1.14 5.07 4.71
CA LEU A 101 -0.49 3.82 4.34
C LEU A 101 0.51 3.99 3.21
N GLU A 102 0.24 4.86 2.24
CA GLU A 102 1.19 5.19 1.17
C GLU A 102 2.50 5.76 1.73
N VAL A 103 2.41 6.68 2.69
CA VAL A 103 3.58 7.26 3.37
C VAL A 103 4.34 6.19 4.17
N VAL A 104 3.62 5.33 4.89
CA VAL A 104 4.24 4.25 5.67
C VAL A 104 4.97 3.25 4.76
N VAL A 105 4.39 2.87 3.62
CA VAL A 105 5.05 2.01 2.63
C VAL A 105 6.34 2.65 2.12
N ALA A 106 6.32 3.95 1.81
CA ALA A 106 7.51 4.66 1.38
C ALA A 106 8.63 4.63 2.44
N TYR A 107 8.29 4.69 3.74
CA TYR A 107 9.28 4.52 4.82
C TYR A 107 9.89 3.13 4.87
N ILE A 108 9.06 2.10 4.70
CA ILE A 108 9.52 0.70 4.67
C ILE A 108 10.45 0.48 3.48
N ASP A 109 10.07 0.94 2.29
CA ASP A 109 10.87 0.80 1.08
C ASP A 109 12.20 1.56 1.20
N ALA A 110 12.20 2.77 1.76
CA ALA A 110 13.42 3.54 2.01
C ALA A 110 14.35 2.84 3.02
N SER A 111 13.79 2.15 4.02
CA SER A 111 14.57 1.41 5.02
C SER A 111 15.19 0.12 4.47
N ASN A 112 14.62 -0.45 3.41
CA ASN A 112 15.07 -1.69 2.77
C ASN A 112 16.15 -1.47 1.69
N VAL A 113 16.49 -0.21 1.36
CA VAL A 113 17.60 0.08 0.43
C VAL A 113 18.91 -0.36 1.08
N PRO A 114 19.68 -1.28 0.46
CA PRO A 114 20.98 -1.68 0.99
C PRO A 114 21.85 -0.44 1.09
N ILE A 115 22.31 -0.12 2.31
CA ILE A 115 23.34 0.90 2.52
C ILE A 115 24.62 0.35 1.87
N THR A 116 24.82 0.63 0.58
CA THR A 116 26.11 0.53 -0.06
C THR A 116 27.00 1.55 0.63
N ARG A 117 27.68 1.11 1.69
CA ARG A 117 28.77 1.84 2.33
C ARG A 117 29.85 2.08 1.26
N THR A 118 29.77 3.21 0.57
CA THR A 118 30.92 3.79 -0.11
C THR A 118 31.79 4.40 0.98
N THR A 119 32.69 3.58 1.53
CA THR A 119 33.84 4.09 2.27
C THR A 119 34.78 4.76 1.28
N ASN A 120 34.51 6.03 0.94
CA ASN A 120 35.56 6.92 0.46
C ASN A 120 36.31 7.43 1.70
N ALA A 121 37.11 6.53 2.25
CA ALA A 121 38.26 6.90 3.07
C ALA A 121 39.41 7.23 2.09
N ASP A 122 40.23 8.20 2.50
CA ASP A 122 41.39 8.78 1.81
C ASP A 122 41.14 9.77 0.67
N SER A 123 41.19 11.07 1.02
CA SER A 123 42.37 11.89 0.68
C SER A 123 42.38 13.19 1.50
N ARG A 124 43.37 13.31 2.39
CA ARG A 124 43.83 14.56 3.01
C ARG A 124 44.86 15.24 2.10
N SER A 125 44.65 16.52 1.79
CA SER A 125 45.64 17.61 1.57
C SER A 125 44.80 18.87 1.30
N ALA A 126 44.72 19.87 2.18
CA ALA A 126 45.73 20.92 2.42
C ALA A 126 46.16 21.56 1.09
N ASP A 127 45.51 22.65 0.65
CA ASP A 127 45.90 24.04 0.96
C ASP A 127 44.92 25.05 0.31
N GLU A 128 44.77 26.15 1.04
CA GLU A 128 44.28 27.52 0.77
C GLU A 128 43.80 27.90 -0.64
N ASP A 129 42.64 28.58 -0.73
CA ASP A 129 42.62 30.03 -1.02
C ASP A 129 41.21 30.63 -0.78
N GLU A 130 41.19 31.87 -0.29
CA GLU A 130 39.99 32.68 -0.04
C GLU A 130 39.29 33.05 -1.36
N THR A 131 37.96 33.08 -1.37
CA THR A 131 37.20 34.20 -1.94
C THR A 131 35.73 34.13 -1.55
N ASP A 132 35.26 35.24 -0.96
CA ASP A 132 33.86 35.58 -0.79
C ASP A 132 33.05 35.42 -2.08
N ASN A 133 31.78 34.98 -1.97
CA ASN A 133 30.61 35.86 -2.13
C ASN A 133 29.33 35.07 -2.52
N SER A 134 28.28 35.31 -1.72
CA SER A 134 26.83 35.26 -1.98
C SER A 134 26.13 34.24 -2.89
N ASN A 135 25.00 33.75 -2.35
CA ASN A 135 23.68 33.58 -2.99
C ASN A 135 23.35 32.34 -3.86
N VAL A 136 22.58 31.44 -3.24
CA VAL A 136 21.20 31.03 -3.61
C VAL A 136 20.93 30.62 -5.07
N VAL A 137 20.58 29.33 -5.23
CA VAL A 137 19.44 28.74 -5.96
C VAL A 137 19.83 27.43 -6.64
N SER A 138 19.11 26.40 -6.21
CA SER A 138 19.05 25.04 -6.71
C SER A 138 18.71 24.91 -8.20
N THR A 139 19.34 23.96 -8.89
CA THR A 139 18.70 23.09 -9.88
C THR A 139 19.64 21.92 -10.22
N PRO A 140 19.27 20.65 -9.96
CA PRO A 140 19.92 19.53 -10.61
C PRO A 140 19.11 19.06 -11.81
N GLN A 141 19.82 18.94 -12.94
CA GLN A 141 19.36 18.41 -14.21
C GLN A 141 18.97 16.93 -14.10
N LEU A 142 17.80 16.58 -14.66
CA LEU A 142 17.47 15.20 -15.01
C LEU A 142 18.44 14.68 -16.09
N LYS A 143 19.14 13.60 -15.79
CA LYS A 143 19.73 12.72 -16.81
C LYS A 143 19.17 11.31 -16.64
N THR A 144 18.50 10.90 -17.71
CA THR A 144 18.06 9.57 -18.10
C THR A 144 19.14 8.50 -17.94
N ALA A 145 18.77 7.32 -17.41
CA ALA A 145 19.25 6.01 -17.89
C ALA A 145 18.44 4.85 -17.26
N ARG A 146 17.57 4.24 -18.05
CA ARG A 146 17.33 2.78 -18.01
C ARG A 146 18.57 2.13 -18.69
N PRO A 147 19.04 0.91 -18.33
CA PRO A 147 18.23 -0.29 -18.53
C PRO A 147 18.49 -1.50 -17.58
N ARG A 148 17.48 -2.39 -17.51
CA ARG A 148 17.55 -3.88 -17.56
C ARG A 148 18.28 -4.65 -16.43
N ALA A 149 17.51 -5.46 -15.70
CA ALA A 149 17.67 -6.92 -15.49
C ALA A 149 17.14 -7.38 -14.11
N THR A 150 15.87 -7.79 -14.00
CA THR A 150 15.38 -8.47 -12.78
C THR A 150 14.44 -9.65 -13.05
N ALA A 151 14.11 -9.96 -14.31
CA ALA A 151 13.21 -11.07 -14.63
C ALA A 151 13.76 -12.45 -14.19
N ALA A 152 15.09 -12.63 -14.17
CA ALA A 152 15.70 -13.91 -13.82
C ALA A 152 15.78 -14.20 -12.30
N ASN A 153 15.60 -13.19 -11.43
CA ASN A 153 15.69 -13.38 -9.97
C ASN A 153 14.32 -13.62 -9.31
N VAL A 154 13.22 -13.34 -10.01
CA VAL A 154 11.86 -13.53 -9.46
C VAL A 154 11.43 -15.00 -9.56
N GLU A 155 11.79 -15.72 -10.63
CA GLU A 155 11.43 -17.15 -10.77
C GLU A 155 12.12 -18.06 -9.76
N LYS A 156 13.33 -17.72 -9.31
CA LYS A 156 14.04 -18.53 -8.32
C LYS A 156 13.44 -18.38 -6.92
N HIS A 157 12.82 -17.23 -6.61
CA HIS A 157 12.27 -16.95 -5.29
C HIS A 157 10.84 -17.49 -5.09
N THR A 158 10.06 -17.65 -6.18
CA THR A 158 8.72 -18.27 -6.11
C THR A 158 8.79 -19.79 -6.02
N ALA A 159 9.77 -20.43 -6.66
CA ALA A 159 9.95 -21.88 -6.60
C ALA A 159 10.44 -22.37 -5.22
N ASP A 160 11.29 -21.59 -4.54
CA ASP A 160 11.75 -21.91 -3.18
C ASP A 160 10.66 -21.67 -2.12
N MET A 161 9.79 -20.65 -2.31
CA MET A 161 8.64 -20.42 -1.41
C MET A 161 7.57 -21.51 -1.52
N GLU A 162 7.27 -22.02 -2.71
CA GLU A 162 6.31 -23.14 -2.86
C GLU A 162 6.84 -24.44 -2.24
N ARG A 163 8.17 -24.65 -2.24
CA ARG A 163 8.80 -25.81 -1.59
C ARG A 163 8.74 -25.73 -0.06
N ASP A 164 9.01 -24.55 0.51
CA ASP A 164 8.97 -24.34 1.96
C ASP A 164 7.54 -24.23 2.51
N GLU A 165 6.57 -23.78 1.72
CA GLU A 165 5.15 -23.78 2.10
C GLU A 165 4.54 -25.20 2.08
N LEU A 166 5.05 -26.10 1.22
CA LEU A 166 4.72 -27.53 1.27
C LEU A 166 5.37 -28.28 2.45
N LEU A 167 6.55 -27.84 2.91
CA LEU A 167 7.26 -28.44 4.04
C LEU A 167 6.74 -27.97 5.41
N ASN A 168 6.18 -26.76 5.49
CA ASN A 168 5.67 -26.20 6.74
C ASN A 168 4.20 -26.53 7.05
N GLN A 169 3.48 -27.20 6.14
CA GLN A 169 2.13 -27.73 6.41
C GLN A 169 2.12 -29.11 7.08
N THR A 170 3.27 -29.76 7.27
CA THR A 170 3.38 -30.94 8.14
C THR A 170 3.82 -30.50 9.52
N GLU A 171 2.87 -30.28 10.42
CA GLU A 171 3.11 -30.16 11.86
C GLU A 171 4.02 -31.30 12.33
N ASP A 172 5.12 -30.94 13.01
CA ASP A 172 6.06 -31.82 13.69
C ASP A 172 5.39 -32.45 14.93
N THR A 173 4.35 -33.23 14.68
CA THR A 173 3.77 -34.13 15.66
C THR A 173 4.51 -35.44 15.53
N ALA A 174 5.40 -35.73 16.50
CA ALA A 174 6.00 -37.06 16.62
C ALA A 174 4.89 -38.12 16.48
N PRO A 175 4.99 -39.06 15.52
CA PRO A 175 3.95 -40.03 15.30
C PRO A 175 3.81 -40.86 16.57
N GLY A 176 2.68 -40.69 17.28
CA GLY A 176 2.31 -41.55 18.39
C GLY A 176 2.34 -43.02 17.93
N PRO A 177 2.54 -43.99 18.86
CA PRO A 177 2.65 -45.40 18.52
C PRO A 177 1.45 -45.81 17.67
N ILE A 178 1.74 -46.20 16.41
CA ILE A 178 0.79 -46.62 15.39
C ILE A 178 0.00 -47.81 15.95
N THR A 179 -1.16 -47.51 16.50
CA THR A 179 -2.17 -48.51 16.81
C THR A 179 -3.34 -48.26 15.88
N VAL A 180 -3.82 -49.36 15.29
CA VAL A 180 -4.90 -49.42 14.30
C VAL A 180 -4.47 -49.07 12.86
N ARG A 181 -4.02 -50.10 12.13
CA ARG A 181 -4.13 -50.16 10.65
C ARG A 181 -5.59 -49.87 10.27
N LYS A 182 -5.92 -48.64 9.89
CA LYS A 182 -7.15 -48.37 9.12
C LYS A 182 -7.01 -49.13 7.80
N LYS A 183 -7.85 -50.14 7.62
CA LYS A 183 -7.99 -50.84 6.34
C LYS A 183 -8.28 -49.78 5.27
N ARG A 184 -7.39 -49.69 4.27
CA ARG A 184 -7.56 -48.84 3.08
C ARG A 184 -8.95 -49.16 2.51
N SER A 185 -9.80 -48.14 2.37
CA SER A 185 -11.11 -48.26 1.73
C SER A 185 -10.92 -48.81 0.31
N ALA A 186 -11.88 -49.64 -0.13
CA ALA A 186 -11.89 -50.21 -1.47
C ALA A 186 -11.75 -49.09 -2.53
N LEU A 187 -10.90 -49.32 -3.52
CA LEU A 187 -10.75 -48.45 -4.69
C LEU A 187 -12.12 -48.33 -5.37
N LEU A 188 -12.51 -47.10 -5.72
CA LEU A 188 -13.73 -46.86 -6.50
C LEU A 188 -13.61 -47.57 -7.86
N PRO A 189 -14.72 -48.06 -8.42
CA PRO A 189 -14.73 -48.62 -9.77
C PRO A 189 -14.17 -47.62 -10.79
N GLU A 190 -13.38 -48.12 -11.73
CA GLU A 190 -12.72 -47.30 -12.76
C GLU A 190 -13.72 -46.44 -13.56
N ASP A 191 -14.93 -46.95 -13.78
CA ASP A 191 -16.03 -46.24 -14.46
C ASP A 191 -16.51 -44.99 -13.69
N GLU A 192 -16.48 -45.02 -12.34
CA GLU A 192 -16.85 -43.87 -11.53
C GLU A 192 -15.77 -42.79 -11.56
N LEU A 193 -14.50 -43.19 -11.65
CA LEU A 193 -13.38 -42.25 -11.80
C LEU A 193 -13.44 -41.54 -13.16
N ILE A 194 -13.78 -42.27 -14.23
CA ILE A 194 -13.93 -41.71 -15.58
C ILE A 194 -15.07 -40.68 -15.61
N LYS A 195 -16.24 -41.01 -15.05
CA LYS A 195 -17.38 -40.08 -14.99
C LYS A 195 -17.05 -38.81 -14.21
N ARG A 196 -16.40 -38.95 -13.05
CA ARG A 196 -15.99 -37.81 -12.23
C ARG A 196 -15.00 -36.89 -12.94
N LYS A 197 -14.09 -37.47 -13.73
CA LYS A 197 -13.15 -36.69 -14.55
C LYS A 197 -13.88 -35.92 -15.64
N GLN A 198 -14.81 -36.56 -16.36
CA GLN A 198 -15.60 -35.90 -17.40
C GLN A 198 -16.44 -34.73 -16.84
N GLU A 199 -17.04 -34.92 -15.66
CA GLU A 199 -17.78 -33.87 -14.98
C GLU A 199 -16.87 -32.70 -14.57
N GLN A 200 -15.67 -32.99 -14.06
CA GLN A 200 -14.67 -31.95 -13.77
C GLN A 200 -14.21 -31.19 -15.01
N ASP A 201 -13.94 -31.90 -16.10
CA ASP A 201 -13.52 -31.30 -17.37
C ASP A 201 -14.62 -30.38 -17.92
N TYR A 202 -15.89 -30.80 -17.84
CA TYR A 202 -17.04 -29.98 -18.20
C TYR A 202 -17.19 -28.74 -17.31
N ASP A 203 -17.06 -28.89 -15.99
CA ASP A 203 -17.11 -27.78 -15.03
C ASP A 203 -16.01 -26.75 -15.28
N ILE A 204 -14.81 -27.21 -15.65
CA ILE A 204 -13.68 -26.35 -16.00
C ILE A 204 -14.01 -25.56 -17.28
N GLU A 205 -14.56 -26.22 -18.29
CA GLU A 205 -14.93 -25.58 -19.56
C GLU A 205 -16.03 -24.53 -19.38
N VAL A 206 -17.07 -24.83 -18.59
CA VAL A 206 -18.14 -23.87 -18.25
C VAL A 206 -17.57 -22.65 -17.51
N LYS A 207 -16.65 -22.85 -16.56
CA LYS A 207 -15.99 -21.74 -15.86
C LYS A 207 -15.14 -20.90 -16.80
N LYS A 208 -14.46 -21.54 -17.74
CA LYS A 208 -13.63 -20.85 -18.75
C LYS A 208 -14.49 -19.95 -19.64
N LEU A 209 -15.61 -20.46 -20.14
CA LEU A 209 -16.56 -19.68 -20.95
C LEU A 209 -17.14 -18.50 -20.18
N LYS A 210 -17.55 -18.69 -18.91
CA LYS A 210 -18.05 -17.59 -18.06
C LYS A 210 -16.99 -16.51 -17.81
N LEU A 211 -15.73 -16.90 -17.64
CA LEU A 211 -14.63 -15.94 -17.48
C LEU A 211 -14.36 -15.17 -18.77
N GLU A 212 -14.52 -15.80 -19.93
CA GLU A 212 -14.38 -15.16 -21.23
C GLU A 212 -15.52 -14.16 -21.49
N GLU A 213 -16.77 -14.53 -21.21
CA GLU A 213 -17.93 -13.63 -21.29
C GLU A 213 -17.74 -12.40 -20.39
N ARG A 214 -17.32 -12.59 -19.14
CA ARG A 214 -17.05 -11.48 -18.21
C ARG A 214 -15.90 -10.58 -18.68
N LYS A 215 -14.89 -11.12 -19.34
CA LYS A 215 -13.80 -10.33 -19.93
C LYS A 215 -14.30 -9.45 -21.08
N MET A 216 -15.16 -10.01 -21.94
CA MET A 216 -15.76 -9.27 -23.05
C MET A 216 -16.68 -8.15 -22.54
N GLU A 217 -17.46 -8.39 -21.49
CA GLU A 217 -18.30 -7.38 -20.84
C GLU A 217 -17.46 -6.21 -20.29
N ILE A 218 -16.39 -6.52 -19.53
CA ILE A 218 -15.48 -5.50 -19.00
C ILE A 218 -14.81 -4.70 -20.13
N GLU A 219 -14.38 -5.36 -21.21
CA GLU A 219 -13.77 -4.69 -22.35
C GLU A 219 -14.76 -3.74 -23.04
N TYR A 220 -16.00 -4.17 -23.20
CA TYR A 220 -17.07 -3.37 -23.77
C TYR A 220 -17.38 -2.12 -22.93
N ASP A 221 -17.53 -2.28 -21.61
CA ASP A 221 -17.76 -1.16 -20.69
C ASP A 221 -16.59 -0.16 -20.72
N LEU A 222 -15.36 -0.67 -20.76
CA LEU A 222 -14.17 0.16 -20.85
C LEU A 222 -14.09 0.93 -22.19
N GLN A 223 -14.53 0.32 -23.29
CA GLN A 223 -14.68 1.02 -24.57
C GLN A 223 -15.75 2.11 -24.49
N GLN A 224 -16.89 1.85 -23.85
CA GLN A 224 -17.94 2.86 -23.66
C GLN A 224 -17.43 4.04 -22.82
N GLN A 225 -16.77 3.77 -21.69
CA GLN A 225 -16.20 4.81 -20.82
C GLN A 225 -15.14 5.67 -21.55
N LYS A 226 -14.32 5.05 -22.40
CA LYS A 226 -13.37 5.80 -23.23
C LYS A 226 -14.11 6.73 -24.20
N ALA A 227 -15.16 6.25 -24.86
CA ALA A 227 -15.94 7.05 -25.79
C ALA A 227 -16.68 8.20 -25.09
N THR A 228 -17.16 8.02 -23.86
CA THR A 228 -17.79 9.12 -23.08
C THR A 228 -16.75 10.17 -22.66
N LEU A 229 -15.61 9.73 -22.13
CA LEU A 229 -14.52 10.65 -21.75
C LEU A 229 -13.99 11.44 -22.94
N GLU A 230 -13.90 10.83 -24.13
CA GLU A 230 -13.48 11.52 -25.34
C GLU A 230 -14.49 12.61 -25.76
N ARG A 231 -15.79 12.33 -25.65
CA ARG A 231 -16.83 13.35 -25.90
C ARG A 231 -16.77 14.51 -24.92
N GLU A 232 -16.62 14.23 -23.62
CA GLU A 232 -16.50 15.26 -22.59
C GLU A 232 -15.26 16.13 -22.78
N LYS A 233 -14.11 15.53 -23.13
CA LYS A 233 -12.89 16.30 -23.47
C LYS A 233 -13.11 17.26 -24.62
N LEU A 234 -13.79 16.79 -25.67
CA LEU A 234 -14.10 17.61 -26.85
C LEU A 234 -15.07 18.74 -26.50
N GLU A 235 -16.04 18.50 -25.62
CA GLU A 235 -16.95 19.54 -25.11
C GLU A 235 -16.22 20.60 -24.28
N VAL A 236 -15.34 20.18 -23.36
CA VAL A 236 -14.49 21.08 -22.57
C VAL A 236 -13.58 21.92 -23.48
N GLU A 237 -13.00 21.32 -24.52
CA GLU A 237 -12.16 22.03 -25.48
C GLU A 237 -12.96 23.08 -26.27
N LYS A 238 -14.17 22.75 -26.74
CA LYS A 238 -15.08 23.71 -27.39
C LYS A 238 -15.43 24.87 -26.46
N GLU A 239 -15.73 24.58 -25.20
CA GLU A 239 -16.07 25.60 -24.21
C GLU A 239 -14.87 26.52 -23.93
N LYS A 240 -13.66 25.95 -23.84
CA LYS A 240 -12.43 26.73 -23.70
C LYS A 240 -12.23 27.68 -24.88
N ILE A 241 -12.46 27.22 -26.11
CA ILE A 241 -12.40 28.07 -27.30
C ILE A 241 -13.43 29.20 -27.20
N ARG A 242 -14.69 28.88 -26.85
CA ARG A 242 -15.76 29.89 -26.67
C ARG A 242 -15.38 30.97 -25.67
N ILE A 243 -14.86 30.59 -24.50
CA ILE A 243 -14.41 31.54 -23.47
C ILE A 243 -13.28 32.42 -24.00
N THR A 244 -12.28 31.85 -24.68
CA THR A 244 -11.18 32.64 -25.24
C THR A 244 -11.64 33.63 -26.32
N GLU A 245 -12.60 33.26 -27.15
CA GLU A 245 -13.21 34.16 -28.13
C GLU A 245 -13.97 35.30 -27.47
N GLU A 246 -14.72 35.02 -26.41
CA GLU A 246 -15.43 36.05 -25.63
C GLU A 246 -14.45 37.00 -24.92
N GLU A 247 -13.37 36.48 -24.33
CA GLU A 247 -12.33 37.29 -23.72
C GLU A 247 -11.65 38.21 -24.73
N ASN A 248 -11.33 37.70 -25.92
CA ASN A 248 -10.75 38.50 -27.00
C ASN A 248 -11.71 39.61 -27.45
N LYS A 249 -13.00 39.30 -27.64
CA LYS A 249 -14.03 40.31 -27.95
C LYS A 249 -14.12 41.39 -26.85
N ARG A 250 -14.04 41.01 -25.57
CA ARG A 250 -14.03 41.97 -24.46
C ARG A 250 -12.79 42.86 -24.49
N ARG A 251 -11.61 42.31 -24.79
CA ARG A 251 -10.36 43.08 -24.94
C ARG A 251 -10.45 44.07 -26.09
N ASP A 252 -11.00 43.67 -27.23
CA ASP A 252 -11.17 44.55 -28.39
C ASP A 252 -12.10 45.73 -28.07
N VAL A 253 -13.22 45.47 -27.39
CA VAL A 253 -14.14 46.53 -26.94
C VAL A 253 -13.45 47.48 -25.95
N GLN A 254 -12.68 46.96 -24.99
CA GLN A 254 -11.91 47.80 -24.05
C GLN A 254 -10.86 48.65 -24.75
N GLN A 255 -10.15 48.08 -25.74
CA GLN A 255 -9.16 48.83 -26.54
C GLN A 255 -9.82 49.93 -27.36
N GLN A 256 -10.99 49.66 -27.97
CA GLN A 256 -11.77 50.67 -28.70
C GLN A 256 -12.20 51.82 -27.77
N GLN A 257 -12.73 51.51 -26.59
CA GLN A 257 -13.13 52.52 -25.59
C GLN A 257 -11.94 53.36 -25.12
N MET A 258 -10.79 52.73 -24.86
CA MET A 258 -9.57 53.43 -24.48
C MET A 258 -9.07 54.34 -25.61
N HIS A 259 -9.08 53.87 -26.86
CA HIS A 259 -8.70 54.67 -28.02
C HIS A 259 -9.61 55.89 -28.20
N GLU A 260 -10.93 55.73 -28.07
CA GLU A 260 -11.90 56.82 -28.14
C GLU A 260 -11.65 57.87 -27.05
N LEU A 261 -11.38 57.43 -25.82
CA LEU A 261 -11.07 58.32 -24.70
C LEU A 261 -9.78 59.12 -24.94
N LEU A 262 -8.73 58.48 -25.47
CA LEU A 262 -7.48 59.15 -25.84
C LEU A 262 -7.71 60.21 -26.93
N MET A 263 -8.53 59.90 -27.94
CA MET A 263 -8.88 60.84 -29.00
C MET A 263 -9.68 62.05 -28.49
N LEU A 264 -10.53 61.87 -27.47
CA LEU A 264 -11.25 62.97 -26.81
C LEU A 264 -10.32 63.85 -25.98
N LEU A 265 -9.35 63.26 -25.27
CA LEU A 265 -8.35 64.00 -24.51
C LEU A 265 -7.44 64.83 -25.41
N ALA A 266 -7.04 64.30 -26.57
CA ALA A 266 -6.18 65.01 -27.52
C ALA A 266 -6.85 66.23 -28.18
N LYS A 267 -8.18 66.33 -28.15
CA LYS A 267 -8.95 67.47 -28.69
C LYS A 267 -9.11 68.63 -27.71
N LYS A 268 -8.78 68.43 -26.43
CA LYS A 268 -8.83 69.48 -25.39
C LYS A 268 -7.49 70.19 -25.29
#